data_AF-A0A9W6Z0I0-F1
#
_entry.id   AF-A0A9W6Z0I0-F1
#
_cell.length_a   1.000
_cell.length_b   1.000
_cell.length_c   1.000
_cell.angle_alpha   90.00
_cell.angle_beta   90.00
_cell.angle_gamma   90.00
#
_symmetry.space_group_name_H-M   'P 1'
#
loop_
_entity.id
_entity.type
_entity.pdbx_description
1 polymer ?
#
loop_
_entity_poly.entity_id
_entity_poly.type
_entity_poly.pdbx_seq_one_letter_code
_entity_poly.pdbx_strand_id
1 'polypeptide(L)'
;MSSILRLTLEPLTRSSPIFFTQQPFLLRQFSSCSNKFQEVQAQAEPSQQQPQILSTKPIPQPTKEIPDVNAFLSKIGRDMTEHADLFENSWEKLFTISSKKLRDSGVDCQARKYILYWRDQFVKGQPLKKYHKLVKKNGGERNLRAYSAEKLIKDRIALAQLQKAYRKTAGQSKHQERLWNTLHYKKENGLA
;
A
#
# COMPACT_ATOMS: atom_id res chain seq x y z
N MET A 1 0.94 -3.15 73.55
CA MET A 1 2.33 -3.35 73.08
C MET A 1 2.29 -4.39 71.97
N SER A 2 2.19 -3.96 70.72
CA SER A 2 2.19 -4.87 69.56
C SER A 2 2.93 -4.18 68.43
N SER A 3 4.14 -4.67 68.19
CA SER A 3 5.12 -4.13 67.25
C SER A 3 4.68 -4.35 65.81
N ILE A 4 4.68 -3.28 65.02
CA ILE A 4 4.41 -3.29 63.59
C ILE A 4 5.72 -3.61 62.86
N LEU A 5 5.80 -4.77 62.21
CA LEU A 5 6.91 -5.12 61.33
C LEU A 5 6.72 -4.44 59.97
N ARG A 6 7.54 -3.42 59.69
CA ARG A 6 7.71 -2.85 58.34
C ARG A 6 8.56 -3.79 57.50
N LEU A 7 7.97 -4.37 56.46
CA LEU A 7 8.70 -5.02 55.37
C LEU A 7 9.22 -3.92 54.42
N THR A 8 10.53 -3.71 54.41
CA THR A 8 11.22 -2.85 53.45
C THR A 8 11.47 -3.62 52.15
N LEU A 9 10.88 -3.15 51.06
CA LEU A 9 11.17 -3.57 49.69
C LEU A 9 12.45 -2.86 49.22
N GLU A 10 13.49 -3.63 48.89
CA GLU A 10 14.65 -3.10 48.16
C GLU A 10 14.41 -3.15 46.64
N PRO A 11 14.65 -2.05 45.90
CA PRO A 11 14.72 -2.09 44.45
C PRO A 11 16.13 -2.50 44.01
N LEU A 12 16.25 -3.66 43.36
CA LEU A 12 17.48 -4.09 42.67
C LEU A 12 17.70 -3.22 41.41
N THR A 13 18.37 -2.08 41.57
CA THR A 13 18.91 -1.32 40.43
C THR A 13 20.28 -1.89 40.05
N ARG A 14 20.29 -2.93 39.21
CA ARG A 14 21.52 -3.39 38.53
C ARG A 14 21.75 -2.51 37.30
N SER A 15 22.20 -1.28 37.53
CA SER A 15 22.73 -0.42 36.49
C SER A 15 24.16 -0.88 36.18
N SER A 16 24.28 -1.75 35.18
CA SER A 16 25.58 -2.10 34.62
C SER A 16 26.04 -0.93 33.74
N PRO A 17 27.20 -0.31 33.97
CA PRO A 17 27.75 0.64 33.01
C PRO A 17 28.12 -0.14 31.75
N ILE A 18 27.37 0.09 30.68
CA ILE A 18 27.81 -0.28 29.34
C ILE A 18 29.06 0.57 29.10
N PHE A 19 30.23 -0.04 29.24
CA PHE A 19 31.47 0.51 28.72
C PHE A 19 31.30 0.60 27.20
N PHE A 20 30.78 1.74 26.77
CA PHE A 20 30.80 2.17 25.39
C PHE A 20 32.27 2.41 25.07
N THR A 21 32.95 1.36 24.62
CA THR A 21 34.29 1.48 24.07
C THR A 21 34.11 2.35 22.83
N GLN A 22 34.46 3.62 23.00
CA GLN A 22 34.56 4.58 21.93
C GLN A 22 35.74 4.10 21.07
N GLN A 23 35.46 3.17 20.17
CA GLN A 23 36.34 2.90 19.05
C GLN A 23 36.42 4.21 18.27
N PRO A 24 37.60 4.82 18.11
CA PRO A 24 37.72 5.92 17.17
C PRO A 24 37.42 5.31 15.80
N PHE A 25 36.28 5.70 15.22
CA PHE A 25 36.07 5.56 13.80
C PHE A 25 37.23 6.29 13.14
N LEU A 26 38.25 5.54 12.71
CA LEU A 26 39.26 6.06 11.81
C LEU A 26 38.48 6.59 10.62
N LEU A 27 38.43 7.92 10.55
CA LEU A 27 37.88 8.67 9.45
C LEU A 27 38.62 8.17 8.22
N ARG A 28 37.99 7.27 7.46
CA ARG A 28 38.46 6.88 6.14
C ARG A 28 38.41 8.18 5.34
N GLN A 29 39.56 8.84 5.26
CA GLN A 29 39.76 9.97 4.39
C GLN A 29 39.44 9.45 3.00
N PHE A 30 38.25 9.77 2.51
CA PHE A 30 37.97 9.67 1.10
C PHE A 30 38.98 10.61 0.47
N SER A 31 40.03 10.01 -0.11
CA SER A 31 40.95 10.70 -0.99
C SER A 31 40.09 11.50 -1.95
N SER A 32 40.12 12.81 -1.75
CA SER A 32 39.60 13.78 -2.69
C SER A 32 40.34 13.50 -3.99
N CYS A 33 39.72 12.70 -4.87
CA CYS A 33 39.97 12.80 -6.30
C CYS A 33 39.52 14.22 -6.67
N SER A 34 40.46 15.15 -6.50
CA SER A 34 40.39 16.50 -7.02
C SER A 34 40.33 16.33 -8.53
N ASN A 35 39.10 16.23 -9.04
CA ASN A 35 38.84 16.56 -10.43
C ASN A 35 39.23 18.02 -10.55
N LYS A 36 40.45 18.25 -11.04
CA LYS A 36 40.84 19.50 -11.69
C LYS A 36 39.89 19.67 -12.87
N PHE A 37 38.72 20.22 -12.58
CA PHE A 37 37.79 20.67 -13.59
C PHE A 37 38.40 21.97 -14.11
N GLN A 38 39.16 21.84 -15.19
CA GLN A 38 39.73 22.97 -15.90
C GLN A 38 38.56 23.76 -16.49
N GLU A 39 38.42 24.98 -16.01
CA GLU A 39 37.46 25.96 -16.50
C GLU A 39 37.89 26.37 -17.92
N VAL A 40 37.29 25.70 -18.91
CA VAL A 40 37.46 26.06 -20.32
C VAL A 40 36.59 27.27 -20.58
N GLN A 41 37.26 28.37 -20.94
CA GLN A 41 36.65 29.65 -21.24
C GLN A 41 35.57 29.51 -22.32
N ALA A 42 34.39 30.05 -22.00
CA ALA A 42 33.24 30.10 -22.87
C ALA A 42 33.51 31.01 -24.08
N GLN A 43 33.75 30.39 -25.23
CA GLN A 43 33.38 30.99 -26.51
C GLN A 43 31.99 30.43 -26.86
N ALA A 44 31.00 31.33 -26.83
CA ALA A 44 29.63 31.04 -27.18
C ALA A 44 29.53 30.76 -28.69
N GLU A 45 29.73 29.50 -29.05
CA GLU A 45 29.33 28.99 -30.37
C GLU A 45 27.79 28.93 -30.42
N PRO A 46 27.15 29.56 -31.41
CA PRO A 46 25.71 29.52 -31.58
C PRO A 46 25.29 28.05 -31.71
N SER A 47 24.49 27.60 -30.75
CA SER A 47 23.92 26.27 -30.66
C SER A 47 23.33 25.83 -32.00
N GLN A 48 24.11 25.11 -32.79
CA GLN A 48 23.63 24.35 -33.93
C GLN A 48 22.61 23.37 -33.38
N GLN A 49 21.34 23.66 -33.63
CA GLN A 49 20.23 22.79 -33.31
C GLN A 49 20.49 21.47 -34.04
N GLN A 50 21.00 20.48 -33.32
CA GLN A 50 21.09 19.12 -33.85
C GLN A 50 19.69 18.77 -34.35
N PRO A 51 19.52 18.42 -35.64
CA PRO A 51 18.25 17.91 -36.12
C PRO A 51 17.97 16.68 -35.26
N GLN A 52 16.98 16.80 -34.38
CA GLN A 52 16.45 15.67 -33.64
C GLN A 52 15.99 14.71 -34.73
N ILE A 53 16.77 13.65 -34.98
CA ILE A 53 16.39 12.62 -35.93
C ILE A 53 15.18 11.97 -35.30
N LEU A 54 14.01 12.53 -35.61
CA LEU A 54 12.73 12.04 -35.15
C LEU A 54 12.60 10.72 -35.89
N SER A 55 13.06 9.64 -35.27
CA SER A 55 12.74 8.28 -35.69
C SER A 55 11.22 8.19 -35.54
N THR A 56 10.50 8.62 -36.57
CA THR A 56 9.05 8.54 -36.66
C THR A 56 8.72 7.08 -36.84
N LYS A 57 8.73 6.34 -35.74
CA LYS A 57 8.24 4.96 -35.74
C LYS A 57 6.80 5.02 -36.25
N PRO A 58 6.44 4.19 -37.25
CA PRO A 58 5.11 4.21 -37.80
C PRO A 58 4.10 3.93 -36.68
N ILE A 59 3.01 4.72 -36.65
CA ILE A 59 1.92 4.50 -35.71
C ILE A 59 1.25 3.18 -36.10
N PRO A 60 1.14 2.20 -35.19
CA PRO A 60 0.50 0.93 -35.49
C PRO A 60 -1.00 1.13 -35.70
N GLN A 61 -1.58 0.41 -36.65
CA GLN A 61 -3.02 0.44 -36.89
C GLN A 61 -3.78 -0.27 -35.74
N PRO A 62 -5.01 0.15 -35.42
CA PRO A 62 -5.83 -0.53 -34.43
C PRO A 62 -6.16 -1.96 -34.87
N THR A 63 -6.13 -2.90 -33.91
CA THR A 63 -6.38 -4.33 -34.15
C THR A 63 -7.84 -4.66 -33.85
N LYS A 64 -8.41 -5.71 -34.44
CA LYS A 64 -9.78 -6.17 -34.11
C LYS A 64 -10.03 -6.37 -32.61
N GLU A 65 -9.03 -6.82 -31.87
CA GLU A 65 -9.11 -7.01 -30.41
C GLU A 65 -9.06 -5.68 -29.62
N ILE A 66 -8.44 -4.65 -30.19
CA ILE A 66 -8.17 -3.37 -29.54
C ILE A 66 -8.47 -2.25 -30.56
N PRO A 67 -9.75 -1.93 -30.75
CA PRO A 67 -10.15 -0.88 -31.68
C PRO A 67 -9.84 0.53 -31.13
N ASP A 68 -10.00 0.71 -29.81
CA ASP A 68 -9.96 2.02 -29.15
C ASP A 68 -8.86 2.13 -28.09
N VAL A 69 -8.54 3.38 -27.72
CA VAL A 69 -7.62 3.70 -26.63
C VAL A 69 -8.11 3.14 -25.28
N ASN A 70 -9.41 3.26 -24.99
CA ASN A 70 -9.94 2.74 -23.74
C ASN A 70 -9.82 1.20 -23.67
N ALA A 71 -10.03 0.51 -24.80
CA ALA A 71 -9.81 -0.93 -24.90
C ALA A 71 -8.33 -1.28 -24.64
N PHE A 72 -7.39 -0.49 -25.17
CA PHE A 72 -5.95 -0.66 -24.92
C PHE A 72 -5.60 -0.53 -23.43
N LEU A 73 -6.04 0.57 -22.80
CA LEU A 73 -5.78 0.85 -21.38
C LEU A 73 -6.43 -0.18 -20.46
N SER A 74 -7.64 -0.63 -20.80
CA SER A 74 -8.33 -1.71 -20.09
C SER A 74 -7.58 -3.05 -20.19
N LYS A 75 -7.03 -3.36 -21.38
CA LYS A 75 -6.30 -4.63 -21.62
C LYS A 75 -5.01 -4.71 -20.82
N ILE A 76 -4.25 -3.63 -20.69
CA ILE A 76 -3.02 -3.59 -19.88
C ILE A 76 -3.32 -3.59 -18.37
N GLY A 77 -4.45 -3.00 -17.95
CA GLY A 77 -4.92 -2.96 -16.55
C GLY A 77 -4.17 -1.94 -15.68
N ARG A 78 -3.95 -2.27 -14.39
CA ARG A 78 -3.36 -1.38 -13.35
C ARG A 78 -4.08 -0.03 -13.18
N ASP A 79 -5.39 -0.02 -13.38
CA ASP A 79 -6.27 1.15 -13.23
C ASP A 79 -5.92 2.29 -14.21
N MET A 80 -5.31 1.96 -15.36
CA MET A 80 -4.95 2.94 -16.39
C MET A 80 -6.16 3.55 -17.12
N THR A 81 -7.36 3.01 -16.91
CA THR A 81 -8.62 3.53 -17.45
C THR A 81 -8.94 4.93 -16.93
N GLU A 82 -8.46 5.29 -15.74
CA GLU A 82 -8.61 6.63 -15.15
C GLU A 82 -7.97 7.74 -16.00
N HIS A 83 -7.02 7.40 -16.86
CA HIS A 83 -6.32 8.34 -17.72
C HIS A 83 -6.89 8.40 -19.15
N ALA A 84 -8.00 7.71 -19.43
CA ALA A 84 -8.59 7.67 -20.78
C ALA A 84 -9.00 9.06 -21.28
N ASP A 85 -9.54 9.90 -20.39
CA ASP A 85 -10.03 11.25 -20.71
C ASP A 85 -8.94 12.16 -21.29
N LEU A 86 -7.69 11.99 -20.84
CA LEU A 86 -6.54 12.77 -21.32
C LEU A 86 -6.26 12.53 -22.80
N PHE A 87 -6.59 11.35 -23.30
CA PHE A 87 -6.34 10.96 -24.68
C PHE A 87 -7.52 11.29 -25.60
N GLU A 88 -8.66 11.74 -25.07
CA GLU A 88 -9.88 12.02 -25.84
C GLU A 88 -10.27 10.85 -26.76
N ASN A 89 -9.96 9.61 -26.34
CA ASN A 89 -10.07 8.38 -27.14
C ASN A 89 -9.37 8.40 -28.51
N SER A 90 -8.42 9.32 -28.74
CA SER A 90 -7.66 9.42 -29.99
C SER A 90 -6.47 8.46 -29.98
N TRP A 91 -6.50 7.49 -30.91
CA TRP A 91 -5.44 6.50 -31.09
C TRP A 91 -4.09 7.14 -31.40
N GLU A 92 -4.07 8.12 -32.30
CA GLU A 92 -2.86 8.83 -32.71
C GLU A 92 -2.23 9.62 -31.55
N LYS A 93 -3.06 10.22 -30.69
CA LYS A 93 -2.61 10.98 -29.51
C LYS A 93 -1.89 10.05 -28.54
N LEU A 94 -2.39 8.84 -28.31
CA LEU A 94 -1.75 7.85 -27.43
C LEU A 94 -0.34 7.45 -27.92
N PHE A 95 -0.17 7.25 -29.22
CA PHE A 95 1.13 6.85 -29.77
C PHE A 95 2.13 8.01 -29.91
N THR A 96 1.63 9.23 -30.12
CA THR A 96 2.46 10.43 -30.34
C THR A 96 2.90 11.12 -29.04
N ILE A 97 2.13 10.98 -27.95
CA ILE A 97 2.40 11.75 -26.73
C ILE A 97 3.79 11.46 -26.14
N SER A 98 4.43 12.52 -25.64
CA SER A 98 5.72 12.43 -24.97
C SER A 98 5.59 12.29 -23.46
N SER A 99 6.62 11.77 -22.81
CA SER A 99 6.69 11.64 -21.35
C SER A 99 6.62 12.97 -20.60
N LYS A 100 7.05 14.07 -21.25
CA LYS A 100 6.95 15.44 -20.70
C LYS A 100 5.49 15.89 -20.69
N LYS A 101 4.77 15.75 -21.81
CA LYS A 101 3.35 16.12 -21.91
C LYS A 101 2.48 15.34 -20.92
N LEU A 102 2.72 14.03 -20.76
CA LEU A 102 2.03 13.23 -19.74
C LEU A 102 2.32 13.71 -18.30
N ARG A 103 3.51 14.27 -18.03
CA ARG A 103 3.82 14.89 -16.74
C ARG A 103 2.94 16.11 -16.50
N ASP A 104 2.89 16.97 -17.50
CA ASP A 104 2.25 18.27 -17.42
C ASP A 104 0.72 18.09 -17.30
N SER A 105 0.18 17.01 -17.87
CA SER A 105 -1.21 16.55 -17.68
C SER A 105 -1.50 15.88 -16.32
N GLY A 106 -0.51 15.76 -15.42
CA GLY A 106 -0.72 15.23 -14.06
C GLY A 106 -0.68 13.71 -13.91
N VAL A 107 -0.24 12.96 -14.93
CA VAL A 107 -0.13 11.50 -14.82
C VAL A 107 1.04 11.10 -13.93
N ASP A 108 0.79 10.20 -12.97
CA ASP A 108 1.84 9.68 -12.08
C ASP A 108 3.02 9.07 -12.86
N CYS A 109 4.20 9.13 -12.25
CA CYS A 109 5.43 8.60 -12.82
C CYS A 109 5.32 7.11 -13.16
N GLN A 110 4.67 6.30 -12.31
CA GLN A 110 4.54 4.86 -12.53
C GLN A 110 3.59 4.56 -13.68
N ALA A 111 2.42 5.20 -13.68
CA ALA A 111 1.41 5.07 -14.73
C ALA A 111 1.99 5.43 -16.11
N ARG A 112 2.70 6.55 -16.17
CA ARG A 112 3.35 7.02 -17.39
C ARG A 112 4.40 6.06 -17.95
N LYS A 113 5.31 5.58 -17.10
CA LYS A 113 6.32 4.59 -17.50
C LYS A 113 5.66 3.32 -18.03
N TYR A 114 4.56 2.91 -17.40
CA TYR A 114 3.83 1.71 -17.77
C TYR A 114 3.13 1.85 -19.13
N ILE A 115 2.44 2.96 -19.39
CA ILE A 115 1.78 3.25 -20.67
C ILE A 115 2.82 3.28 -21.80
N LEU A 116 3.92 4.02 -21.61
CA LEU A 116 4.98 4.14 -22.63
C LEU A 116 5.67 2.81 -22.90
N TYR A 117 5.92 2.01 -21.85
CA TYR A 117 6.46 0.67 -22.01
C TYR A 117 5.54 -0.20 -22.87
N TRP A 118 4.23 -0.23 -22.57
CA TRP A 118 3.28 -1.05 -23.32
C TRP A 118 3.05 -0.56 -24.74
N ARG A 119 3.07 0.75 -24.96
CA ARG A 119 3.07 1.35 -26.30
C ARG A 119 4.23 0.78 -27.12
N ASP A 120 5.43 0.81 -26.57
CA ASP A 120 6.63 0.32 -27.26
C ASP A 120 6.59 -1.19 -27.49
N GLN A 121 6.02 -1.97 -26.56
CA GLN A 121 5.81 -3.42 -26.75
C GLN A 121 4.78 -3.71 -27.83
N PHE A 122 3.71 -2.91 -27.91
CA PHE A 122 2.68 -3.04 -28.93
C PHE A 122 3.24 -2.76 -30.34
N VAL A 123 4.07 -1.72 -30.48
CA VAL A 123 4.78 -1.43 -31.74
C VAL A 123 5.71 -2.57 -32.16
N LYS A 124 6.28 -3.31 -31.20
CA LYS A 124 7.09 -4.50 -31.45
C LYS A 124 6.27 -5.76 -31.78
N GLY A 125 4.94 -5.67 -31.81
CA GLY A 125 4.05 -6.80 -32.05
C GLY A 125 3.91 -7.77 -30.87
N GLN A 126 4.27 -7.36 -29.65
CA GLN A 126 4.07 -8.20 -28.46
C GLN A 126 2.59 -8.19 -28.04
N PRO A 127 2.03 -9.33 -27.64
CA PRO A 127 0.64 -9.40 -27.19
C PRO A 127 0.46 -8.66 -25.87
N LEU A 128 -0.59 -7.83 -25.77
CA LEU A 128 -0.93 -7.12 -24.54
C LEU A 128 -1.46 -8.08 -23.48
N LYS A 129 -0.89 -8.01 -22.28
CA LYS A 129 -1.28 -8.82 -21.13
C LYS A 129 -1.42 -7.96 -19.88
N LYS A 130 -2.43 -8.25 -19.06
CA LYS A 130 -2.62 -7.61 -17.76
C LYS A 130 -1.64 -8.19 -16.74
N TYR A 131 -0.74 -7.35 -16.21
CA TYR A 131 0.16 -7.73 -15.13
C TYR A 131 -0.30 -7.10 -13.81
N HIS A 132 -0.71 -7.94 -12.86
CA HIS A 132 -1.11 -7.50 -11.53
C HIS A 132 0.07 -6.91 -10.75
N LYS A 133 -0.23 -6.00 -9.81
CA LYS A 133 0.74 -5.55 -8.81
C LYS A 133 0.82 -6.62 -7.72
N LEU A 134 2.04 -7.02 -7.35
CA LEU A 134 2.22 -7.97 -6.26
C LEU A 134 2.03 -7.23 -4.94
N VAL A 135 1.09 -7.71 -4.14
CA VAL A 135 0.83 -7.20 -2.79
C VAL A 135 1.33 -8.23 -1.78
N LYS A 136 2.03 -7.76 -0.75
CA LYS A 136 2.54 -8.63 0.31
C LYS A 136 1.37 -9.11 1.17
N LYS A 137 1.22 -10.43 1.32
CA LYS A 137 0.25 -11.02 2.25
C LYS A 137 0.56 -10.59 3.68
N ASN A 138 -0.44 -10.09 4.41
CA ASN A 138 -0.34 -9.72 5.83
C ASN A 138 0.85 -8.78 6.15
N GLY A 139 1.21 -7.89 5.23
CA GLY A 139 2.35 -6.96 5.39
C GLY A 139 3.73 -7.58 5.15
N GLY A 140 3.81 -8.86 4.79
CA GLY A 140 5.04 -9.59 4.52
C GLY A 140 5.55 -10.41 5.70
N GLU A 141 6.69 -11.06 5.51
CA GLU A 141 7.26 -12.04 6.45
C GLU A 141 7.46 -11.47 7.86
N ARG A 142 8.11 -10.30 7.98
CA ARG A 142 8.45 -9.69 9.28
C ARG A 142 7.23 -9.33 10.11
N ASN A 143 6.14 -8.91 9.47
CA ASN A 143 4.91 -8.50 10.15
C ASN A 143 3.96 -9.67 10.42
N LEU A 144 4.24 -10.86 9.90
CA LEU A 144 3.33 -12.00 9.99
C LEU A 144 3.03 -12.40 11.44
N ARG A 145 4.05 -12.39 12.32
CA ARG A 145 3.90 -12.77 13.74
C ARG A 145 3.01 -11.78 14.49
N ALA A 146 3.26 -10.49 14.33
CA ALA A 146 2.44 -9.44 14.95
C ALA A 146 0.99 -9.51 14.46
N TYR A 147 0.79 -9.59 13.14
CA TYR A 147 -0.54 -9.75 12.54
C TYR A 147 -1.29 -10.97 13.08
N SER A 148 -0.61 -12.11 13.18
CA SER A 148 -1.21 -13.36 13.69
C SER A 148 -1.63 -13.22 15.15
N ALA A 149 -0.79 -12.60 15.99
CA ALA A 149 -1.10 -12.35 17.38
C ALA A 149 -2.31 -11.39 17.53
N GLU A 150 -2.32 -10.27 16.80
CA GLU A 150 -3.44 -9.33 16.80
C GLU A 150 -4.74 -10.00 16.36
N LYS A 151 -4.68 -10.82 15.30
CA LYS A 151 -5.84 -11.56 14.81
C LYS A 151 -6.40 -12.50 15.88
N LEU A 152 -5.55 -13.30 16.53
CA LEU A 152 -5.97 -14.21 17.60
C LEU A 152 -6.62 -13.47 18.77
N ILE A 153 -6.10 -12.29 19.14
CA ILE A 153 -6.67 -11.47 20.21
C ILE A 153 -8.06 -10.96 19.80
N LYS A 154 -8.20 -10.42 18.58
CA LYS A 154 -9.49 -9.93 18.05
C LYS A 154 -10.52 -11.05 18.01
N ASP A 155 -10.15 -12.22 17.50
CA ASP A 155 -11.03 -13.39 17.43
C ASP A 155 -11.48 -13.81 18.84
N ARG A 156 -10.57 -13.80 19.82
CA ARG A 156 -10.89 -14.14 21.21
C ARG A 156 -11.85 -13.15 21.87
N ILE A 157 -11.64 -11.86 21.65
CA ILE A 157 -12.53 -10.81 22.14
C ILE A 157 -13.93 -10.97 21.52
N ALA A 158 -14.00 -11.19 20.20
CA ALA A 158 -15.25 -11.40 19.49
C ALA A 158 -16.01 -12.64 20.02
N LEU A 159 -15.31 -13.75 20.25
CA LEU A 159 -15.90 -14.96 20.84
C LEU A 159 -16.44 -14.71 22.25
N ALA A 160 -15.69 -13.98 23.10
CA ALA A 160 -16.13 -13.66 24.45
C ALA A 160 -17.37 -12.76 24.44
N GLN A 161 -17.44 -11.78 23.54
CA GLN A 161 -18.61 -10.94 23.33
C GLN A 161 -19.83 -11.77 22.90
N LEU A 162 -19.65 -12.69 21.96
CA LEU A 162 -20.71 -13.59 21.49
C LEU A 162 -21.24 -14.46 22.64
N GLN A 163 -20.36 -15.08 23.41
CA GLN A 163 -20.75 -15.89 24.57
C GLN A 163 -21.48 -15.07 25.64
N LYS A 164 -21.05 -13.83 25.87
CA LYS A 164 -21.74 -12.92 26.80
C LYS A 164 -23.13 -12.55 26.29
N ALA A 165 -23.27 -12.26 24.99
CA ALA A 165 -24.55 -11.99 24.36
C ALA A 165 -25.48 -13.21 24.48
N TYR A 166 -25.01 -14.40 24.15
CA TYR A 166 -25.78 -15.65 24.28
C TYR A 166 -26.24 -15.91 25.72
N ARG A 167 -25.35 -15.75 26.71
CA ARG A 167 -25.73 -15.91 28.12
C ARG A 167 -26.80 -14.91 28.54
N LYS A 168 -26.70 -13.66 28.06
CA LYS A 168 -27.69 -12.61 28.34
C LYS A 168 -29.05 -12.97 27.73
N THR A 169 -29.09 -13.36 26.46
CA THR A 169 -30.35 -13.74 25.79
C THR A 169 -30.98 -14.96 26.45
N ALA A 170 -30.20 -16.01 26.76
CA ALA A 170 -30.70 -17.19 27.46
C ALA A 170 -31.28 -16.85 28.85
N GLY A 171 -30.63 -15.94 29.59
CA GLY A 171 -31.14 -15.44 30.86
C GLY A 171 -32.46 -14.67 30.71
N GLN A 172 -32.56 -13.81 29.69
CA GLN A 172 -33.78 -13.06 29.37
C GLN A 172 -34.94 -14.01 29.01
N SER A 173 -34.69 -15.02 28.16
CA SER A 173 -35.71 -16.01 27.79
C SER A 173 -36.22 -16.80 28.99
N LYS A 174 -35.32 -17.28 29.88
CA LYS A 174 -35.72 -17.95 31.12
C LYS A 174 -36.56 -17.06 32.03
N HIS A 175 -36.20 -15.77 32.12
CA HIS A 175 -36.97 -14.81 32.91
C HIS A 175 -38.37 -14.61 32.31
N GLN A 176 -38.45 -14.41 30.99
CA GLN A 176 -39.73 -14.31 30.27
C GLN A 176 -40.59 -15.57 30.46
N GLU A 177 -40.01 -16.76 30.37
CA GLU A 177 -40.69 -18.03 30.60
C GLU A 177 -41.23 -18.14 32.03
N ARG A 178 -40.43 -17.77 33.04
CA ARG A 178 -40.90 -17.72 34.44
C ARG A 178 -42.06 -16.74 34.62
N LEU A 179 -41.95 -15.55 34.03
CA LEU A 179 -43.04 -14.57 34.06
C LEU A 179 -44.30 -15.14 33.39
N TRP A 180 -44.15 -15.77 32.22
CA TRP A 180 -45.24 -16.41 31.49
C TRP A 180 -45.90 -17.53 32.33
N ASN A 181 -45.12 -18.46 32.88
CA ASN A 181 -45.61 -19.53 33.75
C ASN A 181 -46.33 -18.97 35.00
N THR A 182 -45.77 -17.93 35.62
CA THR A 182 -46.39 -17.28 36.79
C THR A 182 -47.73 -16.64 36.44
N LEU A 183 -47.82 -15.97 35.29
CA LEU A 183 -49.07 -15.37 34.80
C LEU A 183 -50.12 -16.43 34.49
N HIS A 184 -49.75 -17.53 33.83
CA HIS A 184 -50.65 -18.64 33.54
C HIS A 184 -51.15 -19.32 34.81
N TYR A 185 -50.25 -19.63 35.75
CA TYR A 185 -50.63 -20.20 37.04
C TYR A 185 -51.62 -19.31 37.82
N LYS A 186 -51.40 -17.99 37.84
CA LYS A 186 -52.34 -17.04 38.48
C LYS A 186 -53.71 -17.04 37.81
N LYS A 187 -53.75 -17.10 36.47
CA LYS A 187 -54.98 -17.13 35.68
C LYS A 187 -55.79 -18.40 35.94
N GLU A 188 -55.13 -19.56 36.01
CA GLU A 188 -55.79 -20.85 36.27
C GLU A 188 -56.39 -20.95 37.68
N ASN A 189 -55.73 -20.37 38.68
CA ASN A 189 -56.18 -20.42 40.07
C ASN A 189 -57.07 -19.22 40.48
N GLY A 190 -57.45 -18.34 39.54
CA GLY A 190 -58.36 -17.21 39.80
C GLY A 190 -57.82 -16.16 40.79
N LEU A 191 -56.49 -16.05 40.96
CA LEU A 191 -55.82 -15.16 41.91
C LEU A 191 -55.58 -13.74 41.35
N ALA A 192 -56.42 -13.28 40.42
CA ALA A 192 -56.28 -12.00 39.73
C ALA A 192 -57.42 -11.05 40.10
#